data_AF-A0AAW0TXF8-F1
#
_entry.id   AF-A0AAW0TXF8-F1
#
_cell.length_a   1.000
_cell.length_b   1.000
_cell.length_c   1.000
_cell.angle_alpha   90.00
_cell.angle_beta   90.00
_cell.angle_gamma   90.00
#
_symmetry.space_group_name_H-M   'P 1'
#
loop_
_entity.id
_entity.type
_entity.pdbx_description
1 polymer ?
#
loop_
_entity_poly.entity_id
_entity_poly.type
_entity_poly.pdbx_seq_one_letter_code
_entity_poly.pdbx_strand_id
1 'polypeptide(L)'
;MTKLRAETDRNLARCSSKLKTTLLDALRVPAHLLHPADLEQANPATHEEVEALGQELEALRQELLNERYMKKRCQAQLKNIEKALEEQQKVLDGPLSPAAMTKVKEAKERMCLIRDNQEDLVSATLQAWEATKDLPEDSGTPGMHLAQESFK
;
A
#
# COMPACT_ATOMS: atom_id res chain seq x y z
N MET A 1 79.55 57.86 -3.14
CA MET A 1 78.17 57.33 -3.06
C MET A 1 78.07 55.81 -3.22
N THR A 2 78.91 55.13 -4.01
CA THR A 2 78.82 53.67 -4.25
C THR A 2 79.18 52.78 -3.05
N LYS A 3 80.13 53.21 -2.20
CA LYS A 3 80.54 52.44 -1.00
C LYS A 3 79.46 52.36 0.08
N LEU A 4 78.80 53.49 0.37
CA LEU A 4 77.70 53.54 1.35
C LEU A 4 76.54 52.65 0.90
N ARG A 5 76.18 52.66 -0.40
CA ARG A 5 75.13 51.80 -0.95
C ARG A 5 75.46 50.32 -0.78
N ALA A 6 76.68 49.92 -1.15
CA ALA A 6 77.12 48.53 -1.01
C ALA A 6 77.13 48.04 0.46
N GLU A 7 77.43 48.93 1.41
CA GLU A 7 77.42 48.62 2.83
C GLU A 7 76.00 48.53 3.40
N THR A 8 75.12 49.44 2.99
CA THR A 8 73.68 49.37 3.31
C THR A 8 73.03 48.11 2.76
N ASP A 9 73.32 47.73 1.50
CA ASP A 9 72.77 46.53 0.88
C ASP A 9 73.23 45.25 1.60
N ARG A 10 74.50 45.19 2.02
CA ARG A 10 75.03 44.06 2.82
C ARG A 10 74.37 43.98 4.19
N ASN A 11 74.17 45.10 4.86
CA ASN A 11 73.51 45.15 6.17
C ASN A 11 72.04 44.79 6.06
N LEU A 12 71.34 45.29 5.04
CA LEU A 12 69.96 44.93 4.75
C LEU A 12 69.83 43.42 4.51
N ALA A 13 70.66 42.85 3.62
CA ALA A 13 70.64 41.41 3.34
C ALA A 13 70.86 40.57 4.61
N ARG A 14 71.82 40.98 5.46
CA ARG A 14 72.11 40.31 6.74
C ARG A 14 70.93 40.42 7.72
N CYS A 15 70.36 41.60 7.87
CA CYS A 15 69.22 41.83 8.76
C CYS A 15 67.96 41.12 8.28
N SER A 16 67.65 41.16 6.98
CA SER A 16 66.53 40.44 6.39
C SER A 16 66.67 38.93 6.51
N SER A 17 67.88 38.39 6.35
CA SER A 17 68.14 36.96 6.56
C SER A 17 67.92 36.54 8.02
N LYS A 18 68.40 37.33 8.98
CA LYS A 18 68.15 37.08 10.41
C LYS A 18 66.66 37.16 10.73
N LEU A 19 65.99 38.23 10.30
CA LEU A 19 64.56 38.43 10.52
C LEU A 19 63.73 37.28 9.93
N LYS A 20 64.04 36.85 8.70
CA LYS A 20 63.38 35.70 8.07
C LYS A 20 63.55 34.43 8.91
N THR A 21 64.75 34.17 9.40
CA THR A 21 65.02 32.97 10.21
C THR A 21 64.25 33.03 11.52
N THR A 22 64.30 34.16 12.23
CA THR A 22 63.56 34.33 13.49
C THR A 22 62.04 34.24 13.31
N LEU A 23 61.50 34.78 12.21
CA LEU A 23 60.08 34.67 11.89
C LEU A 23 59.67 33.23 11.57
N LEU A 24 60.48 32.51 10.80
CA LEU A 24 60.21 31.10 10.50
C LEU A 24 60.24 30.25 11.76
N ASP A 25 61.17 30.52 12.68
CA ASP A 25 61.24 29.81 13.96
C ASP A 25 60.03 30.13 14.87
N ALA A 26 59.57 31.39 14.89
CA ALA A 26 58.41 31.80 15.69
C ALA A 26 57.08 31.28 15.14
N LEU A 27 56.97 31.11 13.82
CA LEU A 27 55.78 30.58 13.15
C LEU A 27 55.77 29.05 13.06
N ARG A 28 56.86 28.39 13.44
CA ARG A 28 56.97 26.94 13.39
C ARG A 28 56.09 26.32 14.49
N VAL A 29 55.16 25.46 14.09
CA VAL A 29 54.42 24.62 15.04
C VAL A 29 55.41 23.65 15.71
N PRO A 30 55.48 23.61 17.06
CA PRO A 30 56.36 22.70 17.76
C PRO A 30 56.05 21.24 17.42
N ALA A 31 57.08 20.42 17.18
CA ALA A 31 56.93 19.04 16.71
C ALA A 31 56.17 18.10 17.67
N HIS A 32 56.06 18.47 18.95
CA HIS A 32 55.29 17.72 19.96
C HIS A 32 53.83 18.15 20.04
N LEU A 33 53.45 19.26 19.38
CA LEU A 33 52.07 19.70 19.27
C LEU A 33 51.52 19.21 17.95
N LEU A 34 50.53 18.33 18.04
CA LEU A 34 49.74 17.94 16.88
C LEU A 34 48.84 19.12 16.51
N HIS A 35 48.74 19.44 15.21
CA HIS A 35 47.77 20.42 14.76
C HIS A 35 46.35 19.87 15.00
N PRO A 36 45.36 20.69 15.40
CA PRO A 36 44.00 20.20 15.67
C PRO A 36 43.34 19.49 14.48
N ALA A 37 43.74 19.83 13.24
CA ALA A 37 43.26 19.14 12.04
C ALA A 37 43.78 17.71 11.90
N ASP A 38 44.88 17.38 12.59
CA ASP A 38 45.53 16.07 12.53
C ASP A 38 45.16 15.20 13.74
N LEU A 39 44.27 15.67 14.63
CA LEU A 39 43.78 14.91 15.80
C LEU A 39 43.23 13.53 15.42
N GLU A 40 42.58 13.41 14.26
CA GLU A 40 42.07 12.13 13.76
C GLU A 40 43.18 11.19 13.25
N GLN A 41 44.36 11.72 12.93
CA GLN A 41 45.54 10.94 12.55
C GLN A 41 46.35 10.46 13.77
N ALA A 42 46.03 10.95 14.97
CA ALA A 42 46.70 10.53 16.21
C ALA A 42 46.39 9.07 16.55
N ASN A 43 45.27 8.55 16.07
CA ASN A 43 44.89 7.15 16.23
C ASN A 43 44.26 6.65 14.92
N PRO A 44 45.08 6.35 13.90
CA PRO A 44 44.58 5.95 12.60
C PRO A 44 43.91 4.58 12.71
N ALA A 45 42.72 4.45 12.14
CA ALA A 45 42.06 3.16 12.00
C ALA A 45 42.96 2.19 11.24
N THR A 46 43.02 0.95 11.70
CA THR A 46 43.74 -0.11 11.01
C THR A 46 43.06 -0.47 9.70
N HIS A 47 43.81 -1.04 8.75
CA HIS A 47 43.25 -1.49 7.48
C HIS A 47 42.12 -2.51 7.67
N GLU A 48 42.28 -3.41 8.64
CA GLU A 48 41.29 -4.43 8.98
C GLU A 48 39.98 -3.83 9.50
N GLU A 49 40.05 -2.79 10.35
CA GLU A 49 38.87 -2.08 10.84
C GLU A 49 38.13 -1.35 9.71
N VAL A 50 38.87 -0.73 8.79
CA VAL A 50 38.27 -0.03 7.63
C VAL A 50 37.60 -1.04 6.69
N GLU A 51 38.21 -2.20 6.45
CA GLU A 51 37.61 -3.26 5.64
C GLU A 51 36.36 -3.86 6.32
N ALA A 52 36.40 -4.11 7.62
CA ALA A 52 35.26 -4.60 8.38
C ALA A 52 34.08 -3.63 8.31
N LEU A 53 34.33 -2.32 8.52
CA LEU A 53 33.30 -1.28 8.37
C LEU A 53 32.76 -1.20 6.93
N GLY A 54 33.62 -1.43 5.93
CA GLY A 54 33.21 -1.51 4.53
C GLY A 54 32.23 -2.65 4.27
N GLN A 55 32.52 -3.84 4.81
CA GLN A 55 31.66 -5.02 4.69
C GLN A 55 30.33 -4.83 5.43
N GLU A 56 30.36 -4.28 6.64
CA GLU A 56 29.15 -3.95 7.42
C GLU A 56 28.27 -2.94 6.68
N LEU A 57 28.86 -1.89 6.11
CA LEU A 57 28.13 -0.90 5.30
C LEU A 57 27.46 -1.54 4.09
N GLU A 58 28.14 -2.48 3.43
CA GLU A 58 27.60 -3.17 2.26
C GLU A 58 26.47 -4.13 2.63
N ALA A 59 26.61 -4.87 3.74
CA ALA A 59 25.56 -5.69 4.32
C ALA A 59 24.31 -4.86 4.68
N LEU A 60 24.49 -3.75 5.41
CA LEU A 60 23.41 -2.85 5.78
C LEU A 60 22.71 -2.21 4.57
N ARG A 61 23.46 -1.91 3.50
CA ARG A 61 22.87 -1.42 2.24
C ARG A 61 21.99 -2.48 1.60
N GLN A 62 22.41 -3.73 1.59
CA GLN A 62 21.63 -4.83 1.04
C GLN A 62 20.37 -5.09 1.87
N GLU A 63 20.48 -5.08 3.20
CA GLU A 63 19.33 -5.18 4.10
C GLU A 63 18.32 -4.06 3.86
N LEU A 64 18.78 -2.82 3.74
CA LEU A 64 17.91 -1.67 3.45
C LEU A 64 17.16 -1.82 2.11
N LEU A 65 17.81 -2.35 1.08
CA LEU A 65 17.17 -2.61 -0.21
C LEU A 65 16.08 -3.67 -0.09
N ASN A 66 16.34 -4.75 0.65
CA ASN A 66 15.37 -5.81 0.91
C ASN A 66 14.16 -5.29 1.71
N GLU A 67 14.40 -4.52 2.77
CA GLU A 67 13.35 -3.89 3.57
C GLU A 67 12.48 -2.94 2.73
N ARG A 68 13.10 -2.13 1.86
CA ARG A 68 12.35 -1.26 0.93
C ARG A 68 11.49 -2.06 -0.04
N TYR A 69 11.99 -3.18 -0.54
CA TYR A 69 11.22 -4.07 -1.41
C TYR A 69 10.02 -4.67 -0.66
N MET A 70 10.25 -5.20 0.55
CA MET A 70 9.20 -5.78 1.38
C MET A 70 8.13 -4.76 1.75
N LYS A 71 8.53 -3.53 2.11
CA LYS A 71 7.60 -2.43 2.37
C LYS A 71 6.69 -2.16 1.17
N LYS A 72 7.24 -2.09 -0.05
CA LYS A 72 6.43 -1.90 -1.28
C LYS A 72 5.46 -3.05 -1.50
N ARG A 73 5.89 -4.29 -1.26
CA ARG A 73 5.04 -5.48 -1.37
C ARG A 73 3.90 -5.44 -0.37
N CYS A 74 4.16 -5.12 0.89
CA CYS A 74 3.13 -4.99 1.93
C CYS A 74 2.13 -3.87 1.57
N GLN A 75 2.60 -2.73 1.05
CA GLN A 75 1.71 -1.65 0.61
C GLN A 75 0.80 -2.08 -0.55
N ALA A 76 1.31 -2.86 -1.51
CA ALA A 76 0.49 -3.40 -2.59
C ALA A 76 -0.56 -4.39 -2.06
N GLN A 77 -0.18 -5.24 -1.12
CA GLN A 77 -1.12 -6.17 -0.47
C GLN A 77 -2.20 -5.44 0.33
N LEU A 78 -1.86 -4.38 1.06
CA LEU A 78 -2.83 -3.55 1.79
C LEU A 78 -3.87 -2.95 0.84
N LYS A 79 -3.44 -2.37 -0.29
CA LYS A 79 -4.38 -1.83 -1.29
C LYS A 79 -5.34 -2.89 -1.84
N ASN A 80 -4.86 -4.11 -2.05
CA ASN A 80 -5.71 -5.22 -2.51
C ASN A 80 -6.73 -5.61 -1.43
N ILE A 81 -6.32 -5.64 -0.16
CA ILE A 81 -7.21 -5.93 0.98
C ILE A 81 -8.27 -4.82 1.13
N GLU A 82 -7.87 -3.55 1.05
CA GLU A 82 -8.79 -2.41 1.10
C GLU A 82 -9.84 -2.48 -0.01
N LYS A 83 -9.42 -2.80 -1.24
CA LYS A 83 -10.35 -2.99 -2.35
C LYS A 83 -11.32 -4.15 -2.11
N ALA A 84 -10.82 -5.29 -1.62
CA ALA A 84 -11.67 -6.44 -1.31
C ALA A 84 -12.68 -6.12 -0.19
N LEU A 85 -12.27 -5.36 0.83
CA LEU A 85 -13.15 -4.86 1.89
C LEU A 85 -14.24 -3.95 1.34
N GLU A 86 -13.89 -3.03 0.44
CA GLU A 86 -14.87 -2.15 -0.21
C GLU A 86 -15.90 -2.94 -1.04
N GLU A 87 -15.45 -3.95 -1.78
CA GLU A 87 -16.33 -4.85 -2.54
C GLU A 87 -17.26 -5.66 -1.62
N GLN A 88 -16.74 -6.20 -0.52
CA GLN A 88 -17.54 -6.91 0.49
C GLN A 88 -18.58 -5.99 1.12
N GLN A 89 -18.21 -4.75 1.45
CA GLN A 89 -19.13 -3.76 2.01
C GLN A 89 -20.26 -3.43 1.03
N LYS A 90 -19.97 -3.26 -0.26
CA LYS A 90 -21.00 -3.03 -1.30
C LYS A 90 -22.00 -4.18 -1.39
N VAL A 91 -21.55 -5.43 -1.22
CA VAL A 91 -22.42 -6.61 -1.23
C VAL A 91 -23.32 -6.63 0.01
N LEU A 92 -22.77 -6.30 1.19
CA LEU A 92 -23.52 -6.23 2.44
C LEU A 92 -24.56 -5.10 2.44
N ASP A 93 -24.22 -3.93 1.90
CA ASP A 93 -25.12 -2.78 1.86
C ASP A 93 -26.17 -2.86 0.73
N GLY A 94 -25.93 -3.70 -0.28
CA GLY A 94 -26.84 -3.89 -1.41
C GLY A 94 -27.66 -5.19 -1.30
N PRO A 95 -27.29 -6.25 -2.04
CA PRO A 95 -28.09 -7.46 -2.20
C PRO A 95 -28.27 -8.26 -0.90
N LEU A 96 -27.29 -8.22 0.01
CA LEU A 96 -27.40 -8.88 1.32
C LEU A 96 -27.84 -7.92 2.42
N SER A 97 -28.28 -6.71 2.08
CA SER A 97 -28.76 -5.77 3.07
C SER A 97 -29.96 -6.35 3.82
N PRO A 98 -30.11 -6.07 5.12
CA PRO A 98 -31.25 -6.54 5.90
C PRO A 98 -32.59 -6.17 5.25
N ALA A 99 -32.68 -4.98 4.65
CA ALA A 99 -33.87 -4.53 3.94
C ALA A 99 -34.17 -5.36 2.69
N ALA A 100 -33.16 -5.67 1.86
CA ALA A 100 -33.33 -6.54 0.69
C ALA A 100 -33.73 -7.96 1.11
N MET A 101 -33.07 -8.51 2.15
CA MET A 101 -33.37 -9.84 2.67
C MET A 101 -34.79 -9.94 3.27
N THR A 102 -35.28 -8.91 3.93
CA THR A 102 -36.67 -8.85 4.41
C THR A 102 -37.65 -8.86 3.24
N LYS A 103 -37.42 -8.05 2.20
CA LYS A 103 -38.26 -8.05 0.99
C LYS A 103 -38.30 -9.41 0.30
N VAL A 104 -37.17 -10.13 0.24
CA VAL A 104 -37.11 -11.49 -0.31
C VAL A 104 -37.92 -12.48 0.55
N LYS A 105 -37.86 -12.37 1.88
CA LYS A 105 -38.70 -13.19 2.78
C LYS A 105 -40.18 -12.90 2.57
N GLU A 106 -40.58 -11.63 2.52
CA GLU A 106 -41.96 -11.24 2.24
C GLU A 106 -42.44 -11.75 0.88
N ALA A 107 -41.60 -11.65 -0.16
CA ALA A 107 -41.92 -12.17 -1.50
C ALA A 107 -42.09 -13.71 -1.47
N LYS A 108 -41.23 -14.42 -0.74
CA LYS A 108 -41.35 -15.88 -0.55
C LYS A 108 -42.66 -16.25 0.16
N GLU A 109 -43.03 -15.53 1.22
CA GLU A 109 -44.29 -15.76 1.94
C GLU A 109 -45.50 -15.53 1.04
N ARG A 110 -45.51 -14.44 0.26
CA ARG A 110 -46.57 -14.18 -0.74
C ARG A 110 -46.66 -15.26 -1.81
N MET A 111 -45.52 -15.76 -2.30
CA MET A 111 -45.51 -16.87 -3.25
C MET A 111 -46.08 -18.16 -2.68
N CYS A 112 -45.82 -18.47 -1.41
CA CYS A 112 -46.40 -19.64 -0.75
C CYS A 112 -47.93 -19.52 -0.69
N LEU A 113 -48.46 -18.35 -0.31
CA LEU A 113 -49.90 -18.10 -0.29
C LEU A 113 -50.56 -18.26 -1.67
N ILE A 114 -49.90 -17.80 -2.74
CA ILE A 114 -50.42 -17.98 -4.12
C ILE A 114 -50.47 -19.46 -4.48
N ARG A 115 -49.41 -20.22 -4.14
CA ARG A 115 -49.36 -21.66 -4.42
C ARG A 115 -50.46 -22.41 -3.66
N ASP A 116 -50.62 -22.13 -2.38
CA ASP A 116 -51.63 -22.80 -1.55
C ASP A 116 -53.05 -22.49 -2.08
N ASN A 117 -53.32 -21.25 -2.47
CA ASN A 117 -54.58 -20.88 -3.13
C ASN A 117 -54.78 -21.56 -4.51
N GLN A 118 -53.71 -21.78 -5.27
CA GLN A 118 -53.79 -22.52 -6.54
C GLN A 118 -54.12 -23.99 -6.31
N GLU A 119 -53.52 -24.61 -5.29
CA GLU A 119 -53.81 -26.01 -4.91
C GLU A 119 -55.27 -26.17 -4.48
N ASP A 120 -55.82 -25.22 -3.71
CA ASP A 120 -57.23 -25.18 -3.33
C ASP A 120 -58.16 -25.01 -4.55
N LEU A 121 -57.82 -24.11 -5.48
CA LEU A 121 -58.61 -23.88 -6.70
C LEU A 121 -58.63 -25.12 -7.60
N VAL A 122 -57.49 -25.80 -7.76
CA VAL A 122 -57.40 -27.05 -8.53
C VAL A 122 -58.22 -28.15 -7.87
N SER A 123 -58.16 -28.25 -6.54
CA SER A 123 -58.96 -29.23 -5.79
C SER A 123 -60.46 -28.95 -5.90
N ALA A 124 -60.88 -27.69 -5.79
CA ALA A 124 -62.27 -27.28 -5.92
C ALA A 124 -62.81 -27.49 -7.34
N THR A 125 -62.01 -27.22 -8.37
CA THR A 125 -62.39 -27.47 -9.77
C THR A 125 -62.48 -28.96 -10.08
N LEU A 126 -61.60 -29.80 -9.52
CA LEU A 126 -61.70 -31.26 -9.58
C LEU A 126 -62.98 -31.78 -8.92
N GLN A 127 -63.30 -31.31 -7.71
CA GLN A 127 -64.53 -31.70 -7.01
C GLN A 127 -65.79 -31.25 -7.77
N ALA A 128 -65.80 -30.03 -8.29
CA ALA A 128 -66.91 -29.53 -9.11
C ALA A 128 -67.09 -30.35 -10.40
N TRP A 129 -65.99 -30.71 -11.06
CA TRP A 129 -66.01 -31.60 -12.23
C TRP A 129 -66.54 -32.99 -11.87
N GLU A 130 -66.05 -33.61 -10.80
CA GLU A 130 -66.55 -34.92 -10.33
C GLU A 130 -68.05 -34.87 -10.01
N ALA A 131 -68.52 -33.82 -9.33
CA ALA A 131 -69.93 -33.64 -8.99
C ALA A 131 -70.83 -33.36 -10.21
N THR A 132 -70.27 -32.85 -11.31
CA THR A 132 -71.03 -32.52 -12.53
C THR A 132 -70.92 -33.58 -13.63
N LYS A 133 -70.04 -34.57 -13.47
CA LYS A 133 -69.77 -35.62 -14.45
C LYS A 133 -70.96 -36.55 -14.74
N ASP A 134 -71.88 -36.66 -13.78
CA ASP A 134 -73.09 -37.49 -13.88
C ASP A 134 -74.35 -36.69 -14.27
N LEU A 135 -74.22 -35.37 -14.49
CA LEU A 135 -75.33 -34.56 -15.00
C LEU A 135 -75.53 -34.85 -16.50
N PRO A 136 -76.79 -35.04 -16.96
CA PRO A 136 -77.06 -35.15 -18.39
C PRO A 136 -76.66 -33.85 -19.10
N GLU A 137 -76.01 -33.97 -20.26
CA GLU A 137 -75.70 -32.82 -21.11
C GLU A 137 -77.01 -32.14 -21.52
N ASP A 138 -77.35 -31.03 -20.85
CA ASP A 138 -78.49 -30.22 -21.25
C ASP A 138 -78.08 -29.41 -22.49
N SER A 139 -78.76 -29.66 -23.61
CA SER A 139 -78.42 -29.19 -24.96
C SER A 139 -78.64 -27.69 -25.18
N GLY A 140 -78.37 -26.86 -24.17
CA GLY A 140 -78.67 -25.42 -24.18
C GLY A 140 -77.58 -24.50 -23.62
N THR A 141 -76.46 -25.00 -23.10
CA THR A 141 -75.40 -24.11 -22.56
C THR A 141 -74.29 -23.89 -23.59
N PRO A 142 -73.93 -22.64 -23.95
CA PRO A 142 -72.85 -22.39 -24.90
C PRO A 142 -71.54 -22.93 -24.32
N GLY A 143 -70.83 -23.74 -25.11
CA GLY A 143 -69.56 -24.34 -24.71
C GLY A 143 -68.61 -23.31 -24.15
N MET A 144 -68.24 -23.46 -22.88
CA MET A 144 -67.09 -22.80 -22.29
C MET A 144 -65.84 -23.36 -22.96
N HIS A 145 -65.50 -22.81 -24.13
CA HIS A 145 -64.18 -22.94 -24.69
C HIS A 145 -63.21 -22.30 -23.70
N LEU A 146 -62.50 -23.14 -22.95
CA LEU A 146 -61.30 -22.75 -22.23
C LEU A 146 -60.38 -22.06 -23.24
N ALA A 147 -60.23 -20.74 -23.12
CA ALA A 147 -59.24 -19.96 -23.83
C ALA A 147 -57.85 -20.45 -23.37
N GLN A 148 -57.32 -21.41 -24.12
CA GLN A 148 -55.98 -21.93 -23.94
C GLN A 148 -54.99 -21.04 -24.70
N GLU A 149 -54.91 -19.76 -24.33
CA GLU A 149 -53.86 -18.84 -24.77
C GLU A 149 -53.63 -17.89 -23.59
N SER A 150 -52.51 -17.89 -22.86
CA SER A 150 -51.23 -17.43 -23.36
C SER A 150 -50.18 -17.60 -22.25
N PHE A 151 -49.20 -18.49 -22.45
CA PHE A 151 -47.87 -18.34 -21.87
C PHE A 151 -46.86 -18.84 -22.92
N LYS A 152 -46.32 -17.88 -23.67
CA LYS A 152 -45.05 -17.98 -24.39
C LYS A 152 -44.10 -16.96 -23.78
#